data_AF-A0A522RDW5-F1
#
_entry.id   AF-A0A522RDW5-F1
#
_cell.length_a   1.000
_cell.length_b   1.000
_cell.length_c   1.000
_cell.angle_alpha   90.00
_cell.angle_beta   90.00
_cell.angle_gamma   90.00
#
_symmetry.space_group_name_H-M   'P 1'
#
loop_
_entity.id
_entity.type
_entity.pdbx_description
1 polymer ?
#
loop_
_entity_poly.entity_id
_entity_poly.type
_entity_poly.pdbx_seq_one_letter_code
_entity_poly.pdbx_strand_id
1 'polypeptide(L)'
;MKTKNNFSAKGKALPLLIILLSGMVLFSCKKNNNAPPTPKNISFSGMLSGQAEIPSVNTSATGSVTATYNPATKMLSYTFTWSNLSGAPIAMHFHDGAAGTNGAVVVPVSGFPATASGSVSGTSSPLNDTLVNDLMAGKFYGNIHTQSNPGGEIRAQMSKQ
;
A
#
# COMPACT_ATOMS: atom_id res chain seq x y z
N MET A 1 39.35 -23.49 73.60
CA MET A 1 40.38 -22.63 74.21
C MET A 1 41.67 -22.74 73.38
N LYS A 2 42.12 -21.60 72.86
CA LYS A 2 43.46 -21.29 72.30
C LYS A 2 44.02 -22.12 71.13
N THR A 3 44.04 -21.42 69.99
CA THR A 3 44.83 -21.61 68.77
C THR A 3 46.32 -21.26 68.91
N LYS A 4 47.11 -21.77 67.93
CA LYS A 4 48.35 -21.23 67.28
C LYS A 4 49.71 -21.82 67.72
N ASN A 5 50.50 -22.25 66.72
CA ASN A 5 51.79 -21.63 66.31
C ASN A 5 52.49 -22.56 65.28
N ASN A 6 52.62 -22.15 64.01
CA ASN A 6 53.70 -21.36 63.39
C ASN A 6 54.94 -22.18 63.01
N PHE A 7 55.19 -22.33 61.71
CA PHE A 7 56.55 -22.43 61.19
C PHE A 7 56.74 -21.48 60.01
N SER A 8 57.88 -20.78 60.07
CA SER A 8 58.28 -19.63 59.28
C SER A 8 59.32 -20.05 58.26
N ALA A 9 59.27 -19.52 57.04
CA ALA A 9 60.46 -19.29 56.24
C ALA A 9 60.27 -18.07 55.33
N LYS A 10 61.28 -17.20 55.35
CA LYS A 10 61.33 -15.85 54.78
C LYS A 10 62.09 -15.83 53.43
N GLY A 11 61.80 -14.82 52.61
CA GLY A 11 62.71 -14.24 51.61
C GLY A 11 62.27 -14.50 50.15
N LYS A 12 62.25 -13.54 49.22
CA LYS A 12 62.88 -12.21 49.11
C LYS A 12 62.03 -11.32 48.17
N ALA A 13 61.99 -10.00 48.41
CA ALA A 13 61.52 -8.98 47.47
C ALA A 13 62.61 -8.68 46.42
N LEU A 14 62.35 -8.21 45.19
CA LEU A 14 61.88 -6.88 44.73
C LEU A 14 61.76 -6.87 43.16
N PRO A 15 61.39 -5.79 42.43
CA PRO A 15 60.06 -5.44 41.94
C PRO A 15 59.97 -5.29 40.38
N LEU A 16 58.88 -4.66 39.91
CA LEU A 16 58.73 -3.82 38.70
C LEU A 16 57.90 -4.39 37.52
N LEU A 17 56.60 -4.04 37.57
CA LEU A 17 55.80 -3.38 36.53
C LEU A 17 55.69 -4.02 35.13
N ILE A 18 54.59 -4.74 34.88
CA ILE A 18 54.00 -4.88 33.53
C ILE A 18 52.50 -4.60 33.61
N ILE A 19 52.17 -3.46 33.04
CA ILE A 19 50.90 -2.88 32.57
C ILE A 19 49.73 -3.88 32.48
N LEU A 20 48.68 -3.67 33.28
CA LEU A 20 47.37 -4.26 33.03
C LEU A 20 46.82 -3.70 31.72
N LEU A 21 46.74 -4.54 30.69
CA LEU A 21 45.91 -4.28 29.53
C LEU A 21 44.44 -4.43 29.97
N SER A 22 43.85 -3.32 30.43
CA SER A 22 42.43 -3.26 30.73
C SER A 22 41.68 -3.46 29.41
N GLY A 23 41.14 -4.67 29.21
CA GLY A 23 40.30 -5.01 28.08
C GLY A 23 39.10 -4.08 28.06
N MET A 24 39.14 -3.11 27.15
CA MET A 24 38.06 -2.20 26.85
C MET A 24 36.95 -3.03 26.18
N VAL A 25 36.00 -3.54 26.97
CA VAL A 25 34.80 -4.19 26.44
C VAL A 25 33.92 -3.10 25.85
N LEU A 26 34.14 -2.79 24.57
CA LEU A 26 33.18 -2.06 23.77
C LEU A 26 31.94 -2.96 23.64
N PHE A 27 30.93 -2.73 24.47
CA PHE A 27 29.56 -3.12 24.16
C PHE A 27 29.16 -2.33 22.91
N SER A 28 29.50 -2.88 21.73
CA SER A 28 28.83 -2.51 20.51
C SER A 28 27.39 -2.98 20.67
N CYS A 29 26.50 -2.05 21.02
CA CYS A 29 25.08 -2.23 20.78
C CYS A 29 24.93 -2.43 19.28
N LYS A 30 24.98 -3.68 18.83
CA LYS A 30 24.53 -4.10 17.52
C LYS A 30 23.08 -3.65 17.49
N LYS A 31 22.77 -2.55 16.82
CA LYS A 31 21.41 -2.12 16.57
C LYS A 31 20.86 -3.20 15.63
N ASN A 32 20.19 -4.20 16.19
CA ASN A 32 19.42 -5.16 15.42
C ASN A 32 18.29 -4.34 14.81
N ASN A 33 18.54 -3.81 13.61
CA ASN A 33 17.55 -3.10 12.79
C ASN A 33 16.52 -4.09 12.22
N ASN A 34 16.10 -5.08 13.02
CA ASN A 34 15.08 -6.06 12.70
C ASN A 34 13.70 -5.43 12.94
N ALA A 35 13.49 -4.22 12.43
CA ALA A 35 12.11 -3.78 12.20
C ALA A 35 11.51 -4.77 11.19
N PRO A 36 10.30 -5.32 11.43
CA PRO A 36 9.61 -6.10 10.42
C PRO A 36 9.59 -5.32 9.11
N PRO A 37 9.84 -5.95 7.95
CA PRO A 37 9.74 -5.26 6.68
C PRO A 37 8.36 -4.64 6.57
N THR A 38 8.29 -3.33 6.36
CA THR A 38 7.02 -2.64 6.10
C THR A 38 6.40 -3.27 4.86
N PRO A 39 5.14 -3.74 4.94
CA PRO A 39 4.54 -4.41 3.80
C PRO A 39 4.46 -3.44 2.62
N LYS A 40 4.98 -3.88 1.47
CA LYS A 40 5.14 -3.05 0.27
C LYS A 40 3.77 -2.70 -0.31
N ASN A 41 3.61 -1.46 -0.76
CA ASN A 41 2.43 -1.04 -1.51
C ASN A 41 2.29 -1.83 -2.82
N ILE A 42 1.05 -2.07 -3.23
CA ILE A 42 0.72 -2.86 -4.42
C ILE A 42 0.00 -1.97 -5.43
N SER A 43 0.54 -1.89 -6.65
CA SER A 43 0.00 -1.05 -7.71
C SER A 43 -0.98 -1.80 -8.60
N PHE A 44 -1.97 -1.08 -9.12
CA PHE A 44 -2.98 -1.56 -10.04
C PHE A 44 -3.19 -0.52 -11.15
N SER A 45 -3.60 -0.96 -12.33
CA SER A 45 -4.05 -0.06 -13.40
C SER A 45 -5.13 -0.69 -14.27
N GLY A 46 -5.83 0.15 -15.02
CA GLY A 46 -6.81 -0.26 -16.02
C GLY A 46 -7.07 0.86 -17.04
N MET A 47 -7.45 0.47 -18.25
CA MET A 47 -7.84 1.40 -19.32
C MET A 47 -9.36 1.50 -19.40
N LEU A 48 -9.89 2.73 -19.33
CA LEU A 48 -11.32 3.00 -19.37
C LEU A 48 -11.80 3.05 -20.83
N SER A 49 -12.84 2.28 -21.15
CA SER A 49 -13.48 2.28 -22.46
C SER A 49 -14.96 1.93 -22.35
N GLY A 50 -15.76 2.35 -23.33
CA GLY A 50 -17.18 1.96 -23.42
C GLY A 50 -17.35 0.49 -23.78
N GLN A 51 -16.39 -0.12 -24.47
CA GLN A 51 -16.40 -1.55 -24.82
C GLN A 51 -16.25 -2.46 -23.60
N ALA A 52 -15.66 -1.96 -22.52
CA ALA A 52 -15.55 -2.69 -21.27
C ALA A 52 -16.82 -2.60 -20.40
N GLU A 53 -17.78 -1.72 -20.73
CA GLU A 53 -19.07 -1.66 -20.06
C GLU A 53 -19.89 -2.94 -20.26
N ILE A 54 -20.82 -3.20 -19.34
CA ILE A 54 -21.72 -4.36 -19.40
C ILE A 54 -23.16 -3.86 -19.19
N PRO A 55 -23.97 -3.71 -20.26
CA PRO A 55 -23.62 -3.91 -21.68
C PRO A 55 -22.67 -2.82 -22.22
N SER A 56 -21.97 -3.11 -23.32
CA SER A 56 -21.02 -2.18 -23.93
C SER A 56 -21.68 -0.89 -24.42
N VAL A 57 -21.01 0.24 -24.23
CA VAL A 57 -21.44 1.57 -24.68
C VAL A 57 -20.65 2.00 -25.91
N ASN A 58 -21.35 2.50 -26.93
CA ASN A 58 -20.71 3.14 -28.08
C ASN A 58 -20.41 4.61 -27.77
N THR A 59 -19.17 4.90 -27.42
CA THR A 59 -18.68 6.25 -27.10
C THR A 59 -17.26 6.41 -27.63
N SER A 60 -16.84 7.65 -27.90
CA SER A 60 -15.44 8.00 -28.16
C SER A 60 -14.67 8.29 -26.87
N ALA A 61 -15.33 8.22 -25.71
CA ALA A 61 -14.73 8.42 -24.42
C ALA A 61 -13.68 7.35 -24.11
N THR A 62 -12.58 7.79 -23.52
CA THR A 62 -11.46 6.93 -23.13
C THR A 62 -10.88 7.42 -21.82
N GLY A 63 -10.06 6.61 -21.18
CA GLY A 63 -9.32 7.04 -20.00
C GLY A 63 -8.41 5.97 -19.43
N SER A 64 -7.89 6.24 -18.24
CA SER A 64 -7.14 5.29 -17.44
C SER A 64 -7.43 5.49 -15.96
N VAL A 65 -7.21 4.42 -15.19
CA VAL A 65 -7.21 4.44 -13.74
C VAL A 65 -5.91 3.81 -13.27
N THR A 66 -5.22 4.48 -12.36
CA THR A 66 -4.11 3.89 -11.59
C THR A 66 -4.49 3.90 -10.12
N ALA A 67 -4.05 2.88 -9.39
CA ALA A 67 -4.30 2.78 -7.97
C ALA A 67 -3.13 2.12 -7.24
N THR A 68 -2.96 2.45 -5.96
CA THR A 68 -1.94 1.89 -5.07
C THR A 68 -2.60 1.52 -3.75
N TYR A 69 -2.59 0.24 -3.43
CA TYR A 69 -3.07 -0.30 -2.16
C TYR A 69 -1.95 -0.27 -1.13
N ASN A 70 -2.22 0.32 0.04
CA ASN A 70 -1.33 0.31 1.18
C ASN A 70 -1.78 -0.75 2.19
N PRO A 71 -1.03 -1.86 2.37
CA PRO A 71 -1.42 -2.93 3.29
C PRO A 71 -1.38 -2.53 4.78
N ALA A 72 -0.66 -1.47 5.16
CA ALA A 72 -0.61 -1.00 6.54
C ALA A 72 -1.89 -0.22 6.94
N THR A 73 -2.45 0.57 6.01
CA THR A 73 -3.67 1.36 6.26
C THR A 73 -4.93 0.72 5.67
N LYS A 74 -4.76 -0.30 4.81
CA LYS A 74 -5.80 -0.91 3.96
C LYS A 74 -6.50 0.08 3.02
N MET A 75 -5.88 1.21 2.72
CA MET A 75 -6.47 2.24 1.85
C MET A 75 -5.97 2.09 0.41
N LEU A 76 -6.84 2.46 -0.54
CA LEU A 76 -6.54 2.54 -1.97
C LEU A 76 -6.39 4.01 -2.37
N SER A 77 -5.18 4.44 -2.72
CA SER A 77 -4.95 5.75 -3.34
C SER A 77 -5.04 5.61 -4.86
N TYR A 78 -5.71 6.52 -5.55
CA TYR A 78 -6.01 6.35 -6.97
C TYR A 78 -6.00 7.66 -7.75
N THR A 79 -5.89 7.53 -9.07
CA THR A 79 -6.06 8.60 -10.05
C THR A 79 -6.89 8.08 -11.23
N PHE A 80 -7.96 8.80 -11.56
CA PHE A 80 -8.68 8.64 -12.83
C PHE A 80 -8.27 9.77 -13.77
N THR A 81 -8.07 9.44 -15.04
CA THR A 81 -7.89 10.40 -16.13
C THR A 81 -8.82 10.00 -17.26
N TRP A 82 -9.53 10.95 -17.86
CA TRP A 82 -10.48 10.68 -18.93
C TRP A 82 -10.48 11.77 -19.99
N SER A 83 -10.98 11.41 -21.17
CA SER A 83 -11.18 12.29 -22.30
C SER A 83 -12.46 11.95 -23.04
N ASN A 84 -13.11 12.96 -23.61
CA ASN A 84 -14.22 12.84 -24.55
C ASN A 84 -15.46 12.11 -24.00
N LEU A 85 -15.76 12.23 -22.71
CA LEU A 85 -17.05 11.82 -22.19
C LEU A 85 -18.18 12.54 -22.94
N SER A 86 -19.33 11.86 -23.09
CA SER A 86 -20.52 12.44 -23.74
C SER A 86 -21.10 13.67 -23.02
N GLY A 87 -20.67 13.93 -21.79
CA GLY A 87 -21.02 15.10 -20.99
C GLY A 87 -20.19 15.18 -19.71
N ALA A 88 -20.55 16.11 -18.82
CA ALA A 88 -19.93 16.17 -17.49
C ALA A 88 -20.19 14.85 -16.72
N PRO A 89 -19.18 14.30 -16.02
CA PRO A 89 -19.38 13.13 -15.18
C PRO A 89 -20.36 13.45 -14.05
N ILE A 90 -21.28 12.52 -13.78
CA ILE A 90 -22.27 12.63 -12.69
C ILE A 90 -21.94 11.71 -11.52
N ALA A 91 -21.13 10.67 -11.76
CA ALA A 91 -20.62 9.78 -10.74
C ALA A 91 -19.34 9.07 -11.21
N MET A 92 -18.49 8.68 -10.28
CA MET A 92 -17.30 7.87 -10.51
C MET A 92 -17.09 6.93 -9.33
N HIS A 93 -16.81 5.66 -9.60
CA HIS A 93 -16.74 4.63 -8.57
C HIS A 93 -15.65 3.59 -8.87
N PHE A 94 -15.16 2.94 -7.83
CA PHE A 94 -14.75 1.55 -7.93
C PHE A 94 -15.89 0.64 -7.48
N HIS A 95 -16.06 -0.45 -8.20
CA HIS A 95 -16.99 -1.53 -7.89
C HIS A 95 -16.24 -2.83 -7.66
N ASP A 96 -16.88 -3.77 -6.94
CA ASP A 96 -16.42 -5.15 -6.79
C ASP A 96 -17.26 -6.10 -7.64
N GLY A 97 -16.68 -6.52 -8.78
CA GLY A 97 -17.27 -7.43 -9.75
C GLY A 97 -16.24 -7.89 -10.78
N ALA A 98 -16.10 -9.21 -10.93
CA ALA A 98 -15.18 -9.79 -11.90
C ALA A 98 -15.46 -9.30 -13.34
N ALA A 99 -14.45 -9.37 -14.21
CA ALA A 99 -14.58 -8.99 -15.60
C ALA A 99 -15.82 -9.62 -16.25
N GLY A 100 -16.64 -8.81 -16.92
CA GLY A 100 -17.90 -9.24 -17.53
C GLY A 100 -19.12 -9.26 -16.60
N THR A 101 -18.98 -8.92 -15.32
CA THR A 101 -20.09 -8.92 -14.34
C THR A 101 -20.22 -7.57 -13.62
N ASN A 102 -21.45 -7.06 -13.50
CA ASN A 102 -21.71 -5.84 -12.71
C ASN A 102 -21.63 -6.13 -11.21
N GLY A 103 -21.02 -5.19 -10.48
CA GLY A 103 -20.71 -5.30 -9.06
C GLY A 103 -21.26 -4.16 -8.21
N ALA A 104 -21.27 -4.32 -6.89
CA ALA A 104 -21.66 -3.25 -5.98
C ALA A 104 -20.58 -2.14 -5.94
N VAL A 105 -20.98 -0.90 -5.68
CA VAL A 105 -20.04 0.21 -5.41
C VAL A 105 -19.32 -0.06 -4.10
N VAL A 106 -17.99 0.03 -4.11
CA VAL A 106 -17.13 -0.22 -2.93
C VAL A 106 -16.23 0.95 -2.58
N VAL A 107 -15.91 1.81 -3.54
CA VAL A 107 -15.23 3.08 -3.28
C VAL A 107 -15.88 4.18 -4.12
N PRO A 108 -16.59 5.14 -3.51
CA PRO A 108 -17.03 6.33 -4.23
C PRO A 108 -15.85 7.26 -4.49
N VAL A 109 -15.81 7.88 -5.68
CA VAL A 109 -14.84 8.91 -6.04
C VAL A 109 -15.54 10.27 -5.99
N SER A 110 -14.96 11.22 -5.28
CA SER A 110 -15.49 12.58 -5.12
C SER A 110 -14.49 13.63 -5.62
N GLY A 111 -14.96 14.87 -5.82
CA GLY A 111 -14.08 16.00 -6.17
C GLY A 111 -13.62 16.00 -7.63
N PHE A 112 -14.26 15.23 -8.50
CA PHE A 112 -13.99 15.28 -9.93
C PHE A 112 -14.55 16.57 -10.55
N PRO A 113 -13.84 17.22 -11.48
CA PRO A 113 -14.37 18.36 -12.22
C PRO A 113 -15.54 17.95 -13.11
N ALA A 114 -16.50 18.87 -13.28
CA ALA A 114 -17.64 18.72 -14.19
C ALA A 114 -17.24 18.99 -15.65
N THR A 115 -16.20 18.31 -16.15
CA THR A 115 -15.65 18.47 -17.50
C THR A 115 -15.59 17.13 -18.23
N ALA A 116 -15.85 17.16 -19.54
CA ALA A 116 -15.85 15.96 -20.38
C ALA A 116 -14.46 15.30 -20.55
N SER A 117 -13.40 16.03 -20.20
CA SER A 117 -12.02 15.55 -20.12
C SER A 117 -11.39 16.11 -18.85
N GLY A 118 -10.59 15.32 -18.15
CA GLY A 118 -10.03 15.75 -16.86
C GLY A 118 -9.30 14.64 -16.13
N SER A 119 -8.95 14.94 -14.88
CA SER A 119 -8.42 13.97 -13.93
C SER A 119 -8.93 14.24 -12.53
N VAL A 120 -8.96 13.19 -11.69
CA VAL A 120 -9.24 13.29 -10.26
C VAL A 120 -8.38 12.27 -9.53
N SER A 121 -7.86 12.65 -8.36
CA SER A 121 -7.15 11.75 -7.46
C SER A 121 -7.83 11.72 -6.10
N GLY A 122 -7.72 10.59 -5.41
CA GLY A 122 -8.34 10.42 -4.10
C GLY A 122 -7.72 9.26 -3.33
N THR A 123 -8.26 9.02 -2.14
CA THR A 123 -7.92 7.84 -1.35
C THR A 123 -9.19 7.32 -0.68
N SER A 124 -9.39 6.00 -0.74
CA SER A 124 -10.55 5.35 -0.13
C SER A 124 -10.48 5.36 1.40
N SER A 125 -11.61 5.13 2.06
CA SER A 125 -11.59 4.58 3.42
C SER A 125 -10.90 3.20 3.44
N PRO A 126 -10.43 2.72 4.61
CA PRO A 126 -9.87 1.37 4.73
C PRO A 126 -10.83 0.30 4.19
N LEU A 127 -10.31 -0.56 3.32
CA LEU A 127 -11.03 -1.72 2.80
C LEU A 127 -11.09 -2.81 3.87
N ASN A 128 -12.22 -3.53 3.94
CA ASN A 128 -12.30 -4.74 4.75
C ASN A 128 -11.57 -5.91 4.07
N ASP A 129 -11.34 -7.00 4.80
CA ASP A 129 -10.52 -8.12 4.29
C ASP A 129 -11.12 -8.83 3.07
N THR A 130 -12.45 -8.83 2.92
CA THR A 130 -13.12 -9.38 1.73
C THR A 130 -12.77 -8.54 0.50
N LEU A 131 -12.96 -7.22 0.59
CA LEU A 131 -12.63 -6.28 -0.48
C LEU A 131 -11.13 -6.29 -0.84
N VAL A 132 -10.25 -6.48 0.15
CA VAL A 132 -8.82 -6.63 -0.11
C VAL A 132 -8.55 -7.89 -0.92
N ASN A 133 -9.14 -9.03 -0.55
CA ASN A 133 -8.97 -10.28 -1.30
C ASN A 133 -9.51 -10.16 -2.73
N ASP A 134 -10.66 -9.50 -2.90
CA ASP A 134 -11.28 -9.29 -4.21
C ASP A 134 -10.50 -8.32 -5.10
N LEU A 135 -9.93 -7.25 -4.52
CA LEU A 135 -8.96 -6.39 -5.21
C LEU A 135 -7.72 -7.18 -5.65
N MET A 136 -7.16 -8.01 -4.78
CA MET A 136 -5.99 -8.86 -5.12
C MET A 136 -6.32 -9.90 -6.20
N ALA A 137 -7.56 -10.37 -6.26
CA ALA A 137 -8.07 -11.27 -7.28
C ALA A 137 -8.43 -10.55 -8.61
N GLY A 138 -8.25 -9.23 -8.69
CA GLY A 138 -8.53 -8.45 -9.90
C GLY A 138 -10.03 -8.25 -10.15
N LYS A 139 -10.88 -8.36 -9.13
CA LYS A 139 -12.33 -8.16 -9.26
C LYS A 139 -12.77 -6.70 -9.18
N PHE A 140 -11.87 -5.78 -8.87
CA PHE A 140 -12.24 -4.37 -8.84
C PHE A 140 -12.29 -3.79 -10.26
N TYR A 141 -13.25 -2.92 -10.52
CA TYR A 141 -13.26 -2.09 -11.73
C TYR A 141 -13.56 -0.64 -11.43
N GLY A 142 -12.88 0.28 -12.12
CA GLY A 142 -13.21 1.70 -12.14
C GLY A 142 -14.29 2.01 -13.18
N ASN A 143 -15.19 2.92 -12.86
CA ASN A 143 -16.31 3.28 -13.73
C ASN A 143 -16.63 4.79 -13.65
N ILE A 144 -16.94 5.41 -14.79
CA ILE A 144 -17.38 6.81 -14.89
C ILE A 144 -18.75 6.86 -15.55
N HIS A 145 -19.67 7.61 -14.96
CA HIS A 145 -21.06 7.76 -15.40
C HIS A 145 -21.30 9.18 -15.90
N THR A 146 -22.16 9.32 -16.91
CA THR A 146 -22.65 10.62 -17.41
C THR A 146 -24.17 10.62 -17.47
N GLN A 147 -24.78 11.78 -17.75
CA GLN A 147 -26.23 11.88 -17.90
C GLN A 147 -26.77 11.01 -19.03
N SER A 148 -26.01 10.86 -20.13
CA SER A 148 -26.39 10.03 -21.28
C SER A 148 -26.20 8.53 -21.00
N ASN A 149 -25.30 8.18 -20.07
CA ASN A 149 -24.96 6.80 -19.72
C ASN A 149 -24.96 6.63 -18.18
N PRO A 150 -26.13 6.69 -17.52
CA PRO A 150 -26.21 6.65 -16.06
C PRO A 150 -25.77 5.31 -15.46
N GLY A 151 -25.86 4.22 -16.23
CA GLY A 151 -25.35 2.89 -15.84
C GLY A 151 -23.82 2.75 -15.89
N GLY A 152 -23.13 3.69 -16.54
CA GLY A 152 -21.68 3.64 -16.82
C GLY A 152 -21.42 4.03 -18.28
N GLU A 153 -20.52 4.97 -18.53
CA GLU A 153 -20.06 5.32 -19.88
C GLU A 153 -18.76 4.61 -20.25
N ILE A 154 -17.80 4.58 -19.32
CA ILE A 154 -16.51 3.92 -19.50
C ILE A 154 -16.08 3.14 -18.25
N ARG A 155 -15.56 1.93 -18.48
CA ARG A 155 -15.15 0.97 -17.44
C ARG A 155 -13.73 0.49 -17.64
N ALA A 156 -13.04 0.17 -16.55
CA ALA A 156 -11.72 -0.44 -16.55
C ALA A 156 -11.62 -1.52 -15.46
N GLN A 157 -11.32 -2.77 -15.83
CA GLN A 157 -10.96 -3.77 -14.83
C GLN A 157 -9.57 -3.45 -14.26
N MET A 158 -9.41 -3.53 -12.94
CA MET A 158 -8.15 -3.24 -12.26
C MET A 158 -7.24 -4.46 -12.26
N SER A 159 -6.08 -4.32 -12.91
CA SER A 159 -5.06 -5.36 -12.99
C SER A 159 -3.85 -4.98 -12.14
N LYS A 160 -3.38 -5.92 -11.31
CA LYS A 160 -2.15 -5.75 -10.53
C LYS A 160 -0.94 -5.55 -11.47
N GLN A 161 -0.04 -4.65 -11.10
CA GLN A 161 1.20 -4.32 -11.83
C GLN A 161 2.41 -5.05 -11.25
#